data_AF-A0A1I4IH77-F1
#
_entry.id   AF-A0A1I4IH77-F1
#
_cell.length_a   1.000
_cell.length_b   1.000
_cell.length_c   1.000
_cell.angle_alpha   90.00
_cell.angle_beta   90.00
_cell.angle_gamma   90.00
#
_symmetry.space_group_name_H-M   'P 1'
#
loop_
_entity.id
_entity.type
_entity.pdbx_description
1 polymer ?
#
loop_
_entity_poly.entity_id
_entity_poly.type
_entity_poly.pdbx_seq_one_letter_code
_entity_poly.pdbx_strand_id
1 'polypeptide(L)'
;MNLVNYVNALDNFLKSQGYTTRMWNDRVAKADLPAYNKDIQITYWTQIGGWDINSTDERATLGRKYTASAQELLDAGFKVLNYNAYYTYFLPGQRMWQPESYAYTINDLVENWDLSKFELNSGNQVRSTENVVGSALSFWGEEAGDYTDSQIQKKMQDFVKAYLKKK
;
A
#
# COMPACT_ATOMS: atom_id res chain seq x y z
N MET A 1 -19.78 2.72 -19.18
CA MET A 1 -19.12 1.60 -18.47
C MET A 1 -18.63 2.15 -17.13
N ASN A 2 -19.05 1.56 -16.01
CA ASN A 2 -18.56 1.99 -14.69
C ASN A 2 -17.19 1.35 -14.38
N LEU A 3 -16.50 1.83 -13.34
CA LEU A 3 -15.16 1.35 -12.99
C LEU A 3 -15.12 -0.15 -12.71
N VAL A 4 -16.12 -0.68 -11.99
CA VAL A 4 -16.23 -2.10 -11.67
C VAL A 4 -16.26 -2.96 -12.93
N ASN A 5 -17.12 -2.63 -13.89
CA ASN A 5 -17.23 -3.38 -15.14
C ASN A 5 -15.94 -3.33 -15.96
N TYR A 6 -15.27 -2.17 -15.97
CA TYR A 6 -13.97 -2.02 -16.63
C TYR A 6 -12.90 -2.92 -16.00
N VAL A 7 -12.79 -2.90 -14.66
CA VAL A 7 -11.83 -3.72 -13.92
C VAL A 7 -12.13 -5.20 -14.09
N ASN A 8 -13.38 -5.64 -13.95
CA ASN A 8 -13.76 -7.04 -14.12
C ASN A 8 -13.51 -7.52 -15.56
N ALA A 9 -13.72 -6.67 -16.57
CA ALA A 9 -13.43 -7.02 -17.97
C ALA A 9 -11.92 -7.20 -18.20
N LEU A 10 -11.09 -6.31 -17.66
CA LEU A 10 -9.62 -6.45 -17.72
C LEU A 10 -9.13 -7.68 -16.96
N ASP A 11 -9.68 -7.93 -15.79
CA ASP A 11 -9.33 -9.10 -14.99
C ASP A 11 -9.69 -10.39 -15.73
N ASN A 12 -10.89 -10.49 -16.31
CA ASN A 12 -11.26 -11.64 -17.13
C ASN A 12 -10.34 -11.83 -18.34
N PHE A 13 -9.93 -10.74 -18.99
CA PHE A 13 -8.95 -10.80 -20.07
C PHE A 13 -7.60 -11.33 -19.59
N LEU A 14 -7.04 -10.78 -18.50
CA LEU A 14 -5.74 -11.21 -17.95
C LEU A 14 -5.78 -12.68 -17.48
N LYS A 15 -6.87 -13.10 -16.86
CA LYS A 15 -7.08 -14.50 -16.45
C LYS A 15 -7.14 -15.44 -17.63
N SER A 16 -7.74 -15.04 -18.75
CA SER A 16 -7.73 -15.84 -19.99
C SER A 16 -6.31 -16.08 -20.54
N GLN A 17 -5.35 -15.24 -20.16
CA GLN A 17 -3.94 -15.36 -20.50
C GLN A 17 -3.09 -16.03 -19.39
N GLY A 18 -3.72 -16.50 -18.31
CA GLY A 18 -3.04 -17.17 -17.19
C GLY A 18 -2.40 -16.21 -16.18
N TYR A 19 -2.76 -14.93 -16.19
CA TYR A 19 -2.26 -13.94 -15.22
C TYR A 19 -3.26 -13.70 -14.09
N THR A 20 -2.72 -13.37 -12.90
CA THR A 20 -3.49 -12.86 -11.76
C THR A 20 -3.44 -11.34 -11.75
N THR A 21 -4.61 -10.70 -11.68
CA THR A 21 -4.70 -9.23 -11.62
C THR A 21 -4.31 -8.70 -10.25
N ARG A 22 -3.47 -7.67 -10.23
CA ARG A 22 -3.23 -6.80 -9.06
C ARG A 22 -3.65 -5.37 -9.39
N MET A 23 -4.31 -4.70 -8.45
CA MET A 23 -4.66 -3.29 -8.61
C MET A 23 -4.58 -2.50 -7.31
N TRP A 24 -4.29 -1.21 -7.43
CA TRP A 24 -4.33 -0.26 -6.31
C TRP A 24 -5.75 -0.05 -5.77
N ASN A 25 -5.85 0.25 -4.46
CA ASN A 25 -7.13 0.38 -3.76
C ASN A 25 -7.84 1.73 -3.94
N ASP A 26 -7.22 2.71 -4.60
CA ASP A 26 -7.59 4.15 -4.63
C ASP A 26 -9.08 4.44 -4.81
N ARG A 27 -9.74 3.66 -5.66
CA ARG A 27 -11.14 3.87 -6.07
C ARG A 27 -12.03 2.66 -5.81
N VAL A 28 -11.58 1.71 -4.99
CA VAL A 28 -12.41 0.57 -4.59
C VAL A 28 -13.40 1.05 -3.54
N ALA A 29 -14.62 1.36 -3.98
CA ALA A 29 -15.66 1.85 -3.09
C ALA A 29 -16.27 0.72 -2.26
N LYS A 30 -16.61 1.02 -1.00
CA LYS A 30 -17.28 0.07 -0.08
C LYS A 30 -18.57 -0.51 -0.67
N ALA A 31 -19.36 0.33 -1.33
CA ALA A 31 -20.64 -0.05 -1.93
C ALA A 31 -20.49 -1.01 -3.11
N ASP A 32 -19.33 -1.00 -3.78
CA ASP A 32 -19.08 -1.77 -4.99
C ASP A 32 -18.41 -3.11 -4.72
N LEU A 33 -17.97 -3.38 -3.49
CA LEU A 33 -17.28 -4.61 -3.12
C LEU A 33 -17.98 -5.89 -3.60
N PRO A 34 -19.33 -6.05 -3.49
CA PRO A 34 -19.99 -7.26 -3.98
C PRO A 34 -19.91 -7.48 -5.49
N ALA A 35 -19.67 -6.42 -6.27
CA ALA A 35 -19.72 -6.46 -7.73
C ALA A 35 -18.35 -6.75 -8.40
N TYR A 36 -17.24 -6.66 -7.65
CA TYR A 36 -15.90 -6.98 -8.14
C TYR A 36 -15.61 -8.49 -8.14
N ASN A 37 -14.84 -8.95 -9.13
CA ASN A 37 -14.24 -10.28 -9.14
C ASN A 37 -13.30 -10.47 -7.93
N LYS A 38 -13.47 -11.57 -7.17
CA LYS A 38 -12.77 -11.80 -5.88
C LYS A 38 -11.36 -12.38 -6.00
N ASP A 39 -11.00 -12.84 -7.20
CA ASP A 39 -9.65 -13.29 -7.53
C ASP A 39 -8.69 -12.15 -7.85
N ILE A 40 -9.19 -10.92 -8.02
CA ILE A 40 -8.36 -9.70 -8.07
C ILE A 40 -7.66 -9.53 -6.72
N GLN A 41 -6.35 -9.36 -6.76
CA GLN A 41 -5.55 -9.03 -5.57
C GLN A 41 -5.44 -7.51 -5.42
N ILE A 42 -5.68 -6.99 -4.21
CA ILE A 42 -5.64 -5.54 -3.96
C ILE A 42 -4.30 -5.14 -3.34
N THR A 43 -3.55 -4.26 -4.00
CA THR A 43 -2.37 -3.61 -3.42
C THR A 43 -2.83 -2.39 -2.63
N TYR A 44 -2.89 -2.53 -1.30
CA TYR A 44 -3.48 -1.52 -0.43
C TYR A 44 -2.42 -0.59 0.17
N TRP A 45 -2.50 0.71 -0.13
CA TRP A 45 -1.56 1.70 0.40
C TRP A 45 -2.17 2.63 1.45
N THR A 46 -3.38 3.17 1.22
CA THR A 46 -4.14 4.01 2.16
C THR A 46 -5.54 4.33 1.61
N GLN A 47 -6.49 4.67 2.48
CA GLN A 47 -7.80 5.22 2.10
C GLN A 47 -7.79 6.73 1.86
N ILE A 48 -6.82 7.44 2.42
CA ILE A 48 -6.84 8.90 2.51
C ILE A 48 -5.81 9.57 1.61
N GLY A 49 -5.11 8.82 0.76
CA GLY A 49 -3.98 9.31 -0.03
C GLY A 49 -2.77 9.68 0.85
N GLY A 50 -1.89 10.55 0.35
CA GLY A 50 -0.73 11.11 1.08
C GLY A 50 -1.05 12.08 2.24
N TRP A 51 -2.22 11.97 2.87
CA TRP A 51 -2.63 12.81 4.00
C TRP A 51 -2.23 12.14 5.32
N ASP A 52 -1.97 12.96 6.34
CA ASP A 52 -1.74 12.45 7.70
C ASP A 52 -2.98 11.73 8.26
N ILE A 53 -2.76 10.73 9.12
CA ILE A 53 -3.82 9.93 9.72
C ILE A 53 -4.85 10.77 10.50
N ASN A 54 -4.45 11.90 11.06
CA ASN A 54 -5.31 12.83 11.79
C ASN A 54 -5.85 13.97 10.92
N SER A 55 -5.62 13.93 9.61
CA SER A 55 -6.09 14.97 8.71
C SER A 55 -7.62 15.06 8.70
N THR A 56 -8.10 16.29 8.90
CA THR A 56 -9.51 16.70 8.80
C THR A 56 -9.86 17.28 7.43
N ASP A 57 -8.93 17.22 6.46
CA ASP A 57 -9.22 17.60 5.07
C ASP A 57 -10.42 16.80 4.56
N GLU A 58 -11.31 17.49 3.83
CA GLU A 58 -12.53 16.87 3.31
C GLU A 58 -12.21 15.64 2.45
N ARG A 59 -11.14 15.67 1.65
CA ARG A 59 -10.74 14.55 0.79
C ARG A 59 -10.33 13.32 1.60
N ALA A 60 -9.58 13.51 2.68
CA ALA A 60 -9.22 12.43 3.59
C ALA A 60 -10.48 11.86 4.28
N THR A 61 -11.39 12.74 4.71
CA THR A 61 -12.66 12.35 5.31
C THR A 61 -13.54 11.55 4.35
N LEU A 62 -13.67 12.00 3.10
CA LEU A 62 -14.40 11.29 2.05
C LEU A 62 -13.74 9.95 1.69
N GLY A 63 -12.40 9.89 1.70
CA GLY A 63 -11.63 8.66 1.52
C GLY A 63 -11.98 7.60 2.55
N ARG A 64 -11.91 7.93 3.86
CA ARG A 64 -12.33 7.02 4.95
C ARG A 64 -13.79 6.59 4.82
N LYS A 65 -14.65 7.50 4.37
CA LYS A 65 -16.09 7.28 4.26
C LYS A 65 -16.44 6.32 3.12
N TYR A 66 -15.86 6.49 1.94
CA TYR A 66 -16.32 5.82 0.72
C TYR A 66 -15.37 4.76 0.17
N THR A 67 -14.06 4.91 0.34
CA THR A 67 -13.08 3.92 -0.09
C THR A 67 -13.02 2.78 0.92
N ALA A 68 -12.95 1.54 0.46
CA ALA A 68 -12.86 0.37 1.33
C ALA A 68 -11.54 0.37 2.11
N SER A 69 -11.62 0.07 3.40
CA SER A 69 -10.47 -0.20 4.26
C SER A 69 -9.91 -1.60 4.00
N ALA A 70 -8.67 -1.85 4.46
CA ALA A 70 -8.08 -3.18 4.35
C ALA A 70 -8.94 -4.25 5.05
N GLN A 71 -9.54 -3.94 6.20
CA GLN A 71 -10.43 -4.87 6.89
C GLN A 71 -11.70 -5.14 6.08
N GLU A 72 -12.33 -4.12 5.49
CA GLU A 72 -13.53 -4.29 4.65
C GLU A 72 -13.22 -5.12 3.38
N LEU A 73 -12.03 -4.97 2.80
CA LEU A 73 -11.58 -5.80 1.67
C LEU A 73 -11.39 -7.26 2.07
N LEU A 74 -10.72 -7.51 3.19
CA LEU A 74 -10.51 -8.86 3.72
C LEU A 74 -11.85 -9.52 4.08
N ASP A 75 -12.74 -8.80 4.76
CA ASP A 75 -14.10 -9.26 5.13
C ASP A 75 -14.93 -9.57 3.87
N ALA A 76 -14.70 -8.85 2.76
CA ALA A 76 -15.35 -9.08 1.46
C ALA A 76 -14.70 -10.20 0.61
N GLY A 77 -13.72 -10.92 1.17
CA GLY A 77 -13.10 -12.11 0.57
C GLY A 77 -11.96 -11.83 -0.42
N PHE A 78 -11.42 -10.61 -0.44
CA PHE A 78 -10.26 -10.31 -1.28
C PHE A 78 -8.95 -10.82 -0.66
N LYS A 79 -8.02 -11.16 -1.54
CA LYS A 79 -6.59 -11.24 -1.19
C LYS A 79 -5.98 -9.84 -1.24
N VAL A 80 -5.28 -9.44 -0.20
CA VAL A 80 -4.74 -8.09 -0.07
C VAL A 80 -3.22 -8.13 0.13
N LEU A 81 -2.51 -7.21 -0.50
CA LEU A 81 -1.09 -6.95 -0.25
C LEU A 81 -0.94 -5.66 0.55
N ASN A 82 -0.14 -5.69 1.61
CA ASN A 82 0.13 -4.54 2.45
C ASN A 82 1.22 -3.65 1.84
N TYR A 83 0.81 -2.48 1.35
CA TYR A 83 1.67 -1.43 0.80
C TYR A 83 1.58 -0.17 1.69
N ASN A 84 1.41 -0.33 3.00
CA ASN A 84 1.23 0.76 3.97
C ASN A 84 2.13 1.96 3.66
N ALA A 85 1.50 3.05 3.22
CA ALA A 85 2.21 4.21 2.66
C ALA A 85 3.08 4.95 3.68
N TYR A 86 2.90 4.71 4.98
CA TYR A 86 3.73 5.33 6.01
C TYR A 86 5.05 4.57 6.20
N TYR A 87 4.96 3.24 6.30
CA TYR A 87 6.10 2.40 6.65
C TYR A 87 6.85 1.85 5.45
N THR A 88 6.18 1.60 4.32
CA THR A 88 6.76 0.87 3.19
C THR A 88 6.94 1.72 1.94
N TYR A 89 6.53 2.99 1.96
CA TYR A 89 6.88 3.94 0.90
C TYR A 89 8.16 4.68 1.27
N PHE A 90 8.98 4.95 0.26
CA PHE A 90 10.16 5.78 0.39
C PHE A 90 10.32 6.60 -0.87
N LEU A 91 10.36 7.92 -0.73
CA LEU A 91 10.66 8.84 -1.82
C LEU A 91 12.17 9.10 -1.74
N PRO A 92 12.99 8.49 -2.60
CA PRO A 92 14.41 8.76 -2.57
C PRO A 92 14.59 10.26 -2.85
N GLY A 93 15.07 11.04 -1.89
CA GLY A 93 15.18 12.49 -1.97
C GLY A 93 16.16 13.06 -0.95
N GLN A 94 16.79 14.22 -1.21
CA GLN A 94 17.80 14.82 -0.30
C GLN A 94 17.33 14.85 1.16
N ARG A 95 16.03 15.08 1.36
CA ARG A 95 15.33 15.05 2.65
C ARG A 95 15.36 13.67 3.32
N MET A 96 15.08 12.62 2.57
CA MET A 96 15.03 11.23 3.07
C MET A 96 16.42 10.61 3.26
N TRP A 97 17.46 11.14 2.62
CA TRP A 97 18.85 10.68 2.81
C TRP A 97 19.60 11.42 3.92
N GLN A 98 18.98 12.38 4.60
CA GLN A 98 19.56 12.89 5.84
C GLN A 98 19.71 11.73 6.83
N PRO A 99 20.87 11.58 7.51
CA PRO A 99 21.13 10.42 8.37
C PRO A 99 20.03 10.18 9.41
N GLU A 100 19.50 11.24 10.00
CA GLU A 100 18.46 11.20 11.03
C GLU A 100 17.13 10.71 10.45
N SER A 101 16.71 11.25 9.30
CA SER A 101 15.49 10.83 8.60
C SER A 101 15.58 9.36 8.18
N TYR A 102 16.72 8.96 7.60
CA TYR A 102 16.91 7.59 7.10
C TYR A 102 16.94 6.58 8.25
N ALA A 103 17.67 6.90 9.32
CA ALA A 103 17.71 6.07 10.52
C ALA A 103 16.32 5.96 11.18
N TYR A 104 15.60 7.08 11.29
CA TYR A 104 14.24 7.10 11.83
C TYR A 104 13.31 6.19 11.01
N THR A 105 13.26 6.34 9.69
CA THR A 105 12.41 5.51 8.82
C THR A 105 12.69 4.01 8.99
N ILE A 106 13.96 3.62 9.06
CA ILE A 106 14.34 2.21 9.25
C ILE A 106 13.94 1.72 10.64
N ASN A 107 14.27 2.47 11.70
CA ASN A 107 14.00 2.06 13.07
C ASN A 107 12.50 1.97 13.33
N ASP A 108 11.73 2.94 12.84
CA ASP A 108 10.28 2.98 13.04
C ASP A 108 9.56 1.84 12.29
N LEU A 109 9.99 1.49 11.07
CA LEU A 109 9.54 0.26 10.39
C LEU A 109 9.85 -0.97 11.25
N VAL A 110 11.06 -1.06 11.80
CA VAL A 110 11.51 -2.23 12.57
C VAL A 110 10.76 -2.37 13.88
N GLU A 111 10.50 -1.27 14.58
CA GLU A 111 9.87 -1.28 15.91
C GLU A 111 8.34 -1.38 15.82
N ASN A 112 7.72 -0.67 14.87
CA ASN A 112 6.30 -0.36 14.95
C ASN A 112 5.43 -0.99 13.87
N TRP A 113 6.01 -1.51 12.79
CA TRP A 113 5.23 -2.13 11.70
C TRP A 113 5.21 -3.66 11.75
N ASP A 114 4.17 -4.28 11.19
CA ASP A 114 4.09 -5.70 10.87
C ASP A 114 3.01 -5.90 9.79
N LEU A 115 2.89 -7.12 9.26
CA LEU A 115 2.01 -7.41 8.12
C LEU A 115 0.52 -7.07 8.38
N SER A 116 0.09 -6.97 9.64
CA SER A 116 -1.30 -6.66 9.99
C SER A 116 -1.65 -5.16 9.97
N LYS A 117 -0.65 -4.28 9.86
CA LYS A 117 -0.82 -2.81 9.98
C LYS A 117 -0.91 -2.15 8.61
N PHE A 118 -2.12 -1.80 8.20
CA PHE A 118 -2.42 -1.19 6.90
C PHE A 118 -2.69 0.32 6.96
N GLU A 119 -3.17 0.81 8.10
CA GLU A 119 -3.68 2.18 8.23
C GLU A 119 -2.60 3.15 8.71
N LEU A 120 -1.63 3.42 7.83
CA LEU A 120 -0.52 4.33 8.13
C LEU A 120 0.14 3.98 9.48
N ASN A 121 0.40 4.98 10.32
CA ASN A 121 0.90 4.84 11.69
C ASN A 121 -0.20 4.89 12.77
N SER A 122 -1.44 4.52 12.45
CA SER A 122 -2.55 4.55 13.43
C SER A 122 -2.38 3.56 14.58
N GLY A 123 -1.55 2.53 14.39
CA GLY A 123 -1.42 1.39 15.31
C GLY A 123 -2.51 0.33 15.14
N ASN A 124 -3.54 0.58 14.32
CA ASN A 124 -4.62 -0.36 14.07
C ASN A 124 -4.14 -1.58 13.26
N GLN A 125 -4.68 -2.74 13.60
CA GLN A 125 -4.37 -4.02 12.98
C GLN A 125 -5.62 -4.62 12.37
N VAL A 126 -5.48 -5.30 11.23
CA VAL A 126 -6.54 -6.17 10.73
C VAL A 126 -6.72 -7.37 11.65
N ARG A 127 -7.95 -7.89 11.72
CA ARG A 127 -8.31 -9.00 12.63
C ARG A 127 -7.61 -10.32 12.30
N SER A 128 -7.22 -10.53 11.04
CA SER A 128 -6.52 -11.72 10.57
C SER A 128 -5.65 -11.39 9.36
N THR A 129 -4.50 -12.06 9.25
CA THR A 129 -3.58 -11.95 8.12
C THR A 129 -3.68 -13.13 7.14
N GLU A 130 -4.65 -14.05 7.32
CA GLU A 130 -4.79 -15.25 6.48
C GLU A 130 -4.90 -14.94 4.97
N ASN A 131 -5.66 -13.90 4.62
CA ASN A 131 -5.83 -13.43 3.24
C ASN A 131 -4.90 -12.26 2.88
N VAL A 132 -3.92 -11.95 3.73
CA VAL A 132 -2.86 -11.00 3.42
C VAL A 132 -1.73 -11.77 2.73
N VAL A 133 -1.65 -11.64 1.42
CA VAL A 133 -0.77 -12.48 0.57
C VAL A 133 0.65 -11.94 0.43
N GLY A 134 0.98 -10.89 1.19
CA GLY A 134 2.31 -10.33 1.27
C GLY A 134 2.29 -8.81 1.43
N SER A 135 3.45 -8.21 1.25
CA SER A 135 3.67 -6.77 1.33
C SER A 135 4.80 -6.37 0.37
N ALA A 136 4.99 -5.08 0.16
CA ALA A 136 6.16 -4.60 -0.58
C ALA A 136 6.64 -3.22 -0.09
N LEU A 137 7.93 -2.97 -0.30
CA LEU A 137 8.47 -1.61 -0.34
C LEU A 137 8.15 -0.97 -1.69
N SER A 138 7.81 0.31 -1.68
CA SER A 138 7.60 1.13 -2.88
C SER A 138 8.54 2.32 -2.89
N PHE A 139 9.34 2.44 -3.94
CA PHE A 139 10.29 3.53 -4.14
C PHE A 139 9.75 4.50 -5.19
N TRP A 140 9.41 5.71 -4.77
CA TRP A 140 8.72 6.73 -5.55
C TRP A 140 9.71 7.81 -6.00
N GLY A 141 10.01 7.87 -7.29
CA GLY A 141 11.11 8.66 -7.86
C GLY A 141 10.90 10.18 -7.93
N GLU A 142 9.79 10.70 -7.41
CA GLU A 142 9.38 12.10 -7.50
C GLU A 142 10.41 13.06 -6.88
N GLU A 143 11.13 12.63 -5.84
CA GLU A 143 12.19 13.40 -5.19
C GLU A 143 13.61 12.96 -5.58
N ALA A 144 13.75 12.01 -6.52
CA ALA A 144 15.03 11.35 -6.80
C ALA A 144 16.11 12.30 -7.33
N GLY A 145 15.74 13.44 -7.89
CA GLY A 145 16.66 14.46 -8.37
C GLY A 145 17.73 13.87 -9.30
N ASP A 146 19.00 14.20 -9.04
CA ASP A 146 20.14 13.76 -9.84
C ASP A 146 20.74 12.41 -9.39
N TYR A 147 20.09 11.70 -8.47
CA TYR A 147 20.58 10.39 -8.04
C TYR A 147 20.37 9.35 -9.15
N THR A 148 21.43 8.67 -9.53
CA THR A 148 21.37 7.54 -10.46
C THR A 148 20.73 6.31 -9.81
N ASP A 149 20.17 5.42 -10.63
CA ASP A 149 19.59 4.14 -10.20
C ASP A 149 20.55 3.35 -9.29
N SER A 150 21.84 3.32 -9.63
CA SER A 150 22.88 2.63 -8.84
C SER A 150 23.08 3.26 -7.45
N GLN A 151 23.07 4.59 -7.37
CA GLN A 151 23.15 5.29 -6.07
C GLN A 151 21.90 5.02 -5.22
N ILE A 152 20.73 5.07 -5.83
CA ILE A 152 19.44 4.78 -5.16
C ILE A 152 19.44 3.33 -4.66
N GLN A 153 19.74 2.36 -5.52
CA GLN A 153 19.82 0.94 -5.17
C GLN A 153 20.77 0.71 -3.99
N LYS A 154 21.99 1.28 -4.04
CA LYS A 154 23.00 1.10 -2.99
C LYS A 154 22.52 1.69 -1.66
N LYS A 155 21.94 2.89 -1.69
CA LYS A 155 21.47 3.57 -0.48
C LYS A 155 20.31 2.84 0.18
N MET A 156 19.39 2.26 -0.60
CA MET A 156 18.19 1.58 -0.08
C MET A 156 18.46 0.19 0.51
N GLN A 157 19.66 -0.36 0.36
CA GLN A 157 19.96 -1.74 0.79
C GLN A 157 19.63 -1.99 2.27
N ASP A 158 19.92 -1.04 3.15
CA ASP A 158 19.67 -1.23 4.58
C ASP A 158 18.18 -1.16 4.92
N PHE A 159 17.41 -0.31 4.24
CA PHE A 159 15.96 -0.30 4.37
C PHE A 159 15.32 -1.59 3.83
N VAL A 160 15.78 -2.09 2.68
CA VAL A 160 15.34 -3.39 2.12
C VAL A 160 15.67 -4.53 3.10
N LYS A 161 16.89 -4.57 3.65
CA LYS A 161 17.29 -5.59 4.64
C LYS A 161 16.45 -5.51 5.91
N ALA A 162 16.14 -4.31 6.39
CA ALA A 162 15.30 -4.10 7.56
C ALA A 162 13.88 -4.62 7.32
N TYR A 163 13.30 -4.27 6.17
CA TYR A 163 12.00 -4.75 5.72
C TYR A 163 11.94 -6.28 5.61
N LEU A 164 12.92 -6.93 4.99
CA LEU A 164 12.93 -8.38 4.82
C LEU A 164 13.05 -9.17 6.14
N LYS A 165 13.39 -8.50 7.26
CA LYS A 165 13.35 -9.10 8.60
C LYS A 165 11.96 -9.07 9.23
N LYS A 166 11.04 -8.26 8.69
CA LYS A 166 9.63 -8.20 9.10
C LYS A 166 8.91 -9.37 8.45
N LYS A 167 8.53 -10.35 9.28
CA LYS A 167 7.74 -11.51 8.86
C LYS A 167 6.27 -11.18 8.89
#